data_AF-A0A7S1S873-F1
#
_entry.id   AF-A0A7S1S873-F1
#
_cell.length_a   1.000
_cell.length_b   1.000
_cell.length_c   1.000
_cell.angle_alpha   90.00
_cell.angle_beta   90.00
_cell.angle_gamma   90.00
#
_symmetry.space_group_name_H-M   'P 1'
#
loop_
_entity.id
_entity.type
_entity.pdbx_description
1 polymer ?
#
loop_
_entity_poly.entity_id
_entity_poly.type
_entity_poly.pdbx_seq_one_letter_code
_entity_poly.pdbx_strand_id
1 'polypeptide(L)'
;PKTSQEKVFQVVAKTAVLAALENFSSAAFLALGATGGGKTFTVTGGAKRFADRGLIPRSISALFEALCARPDREELEVAVSFFELYKDGVVDLLSEKRRRVALQPGESGPVS
;
A
#
# COMPACT_ATOMS: atom_id res chain seq x y z
N PRO A 1 -16.34 6.80 -17.15
CA PRO A 1 -14.96 7.23 -16.78
C PRO A 1 -13.94 6.73 -17.83
N LYS A 2 -12.99 7.57 -18.28
CA LYS A 2 -12.05 7.26 -19.39
C LYS A 2 -10.63 6.87 -18.94
N THR A 3 -10.27 7.06 -17.68
CA THR A 3 -8.92 6.77 -17.17
C THR A 3 -8.87 5.36 -16.59
N SER A 4 -7.90 4.55 -17.01
CA SER A 4 -7.68 3.20 -16.47
C SER A 4 -6.97 3.22 -15.12
N GLN A 5 -7.15 2.16 -14.34
CA GLN A 5 -6.44 1.99 -13.06
C GLN A 5 -4.92 1.94 -13.24
N GLU A 6 -4.47 1.36 -14.35
CA GLU A 6 -3.07 1.39 -14.75
C GLU A 6 -2.56 2.83 -14.88
N LYS A 7 -3.30 3.69 -15.59
CA LYS A 7 -2.89 5.08 -15.76
C LYS A 7 -2.87 5.83 -14.43
N VAL A 8 -3.83 5.57 -13.53
CA VAL A 8 -3.83 6.15 -12.17
C VAL A 8 -2.58 5.71 -11.40
N PHE A 9 -2.23 4.42 -11.42
CA PHE A 9 -1.03 3.91 -10.75
C PHE A 9 0.27 4.52 -11.31
N GLN A 10 0.41 4.58 -12.63
CA GLN A 10 1.60 5.16 -13.28
C GLN A 10 1.82 6.61 -12.87
N VAL A 11 0.75 7.39 -12.71
CA VAL A 11 0.83 8.82 -12.38
C VAL A 11 1.00 9.07 -10.88
N VAL A 12 0.33 8.28 -10.04
CA VAL A 12 0.22 8.60 -8.60
C VAL A 12 1.23 7.84 -7.74
N ALA A 13 1.52 6.58 -8.06
CA ALA A 13 2.18 5.69 -7.11
C ALA A 13 3.51 5.12 -7.58
N LYS A 14 3.67 4.82 -8.88
CA LYS A 14 4.83 4.08 -9.38
C LYS A 14 6.17 4.68 -8.96
N THR A 15 6.37 5.99 -9.18
CA THR A 15 7.63 6.65 -8.83
C THR A 15 7.93 6.59 -7.33
N ALA A 16 6.92 6.81 -6.49
CA ALA A 16 7.09 6.78 -5.05
C ALA A 16 7.38 5.36 -4.51
N VAL A 17 6.76 4.32 -5.10
CA VAL A 17 7.04 2.92 -4.76
C VAL A 17 8.47 2.54 -5.11
N LEU A 18 8.95 2.90 -6.30
CA LEU A 18 10.32 2.59 -6.73
C LEU A 18 11.35 3.37 -5.88
N ALA A 19 11.11 4.65 -5.63
CA ALA A 19 11.98 5.45 -4.76
C ALA A 19 12.02 4.91 -3.32
N ALA A 20 10.89 4.42 -2.79
CA ALA A 20 10.83 3.77 -1.48
C ALA A 20 11.73 2.53 -1.41
N LEU A 21 11.79 1.74 -2.47
CA LEU A 21 12.66 0.57 -2.55
C LEU A 21 14.15 0.93 -2.75
N GLU A 22 14.43 1.97 -3.55
CA GLU A 22 15.80 2.41 -3.82
C GLU A 22 16.46 3.07 -2.60
N ASN A 23 15.71 3.88 -1.88
CA ASN A 23 16.24 4.73 -0.81
C ASN A 23 15.84 4.26 0.59
N PHE A 24 15.18 3.10 0.71
CA PHE A 24 14.56 2.62 1.95
C PHE A 24 13.69 3.69 2.64
N SER A 25 12.98 4.48 1.83
CA SER A 25 12.11 5.57 2.31
C SER A 25 10.63 5.15 2.35
N SER A 26 9.80 5.90 3.06
CA SER A 26 8.36 5.64 3.14
C SER A 26 7.57 6.34 2.03
N ALA A 27 6.63 5.63 1.39
CA ALA A 27 5.63 6.20 0.49
C ALA A 27 4.23 6.06 1.09
N ALA A 28 3.48 7.16 1.15
CA ALA A 28 2.12 7.20 1.70
C ALA A 28 1.11 7.67 0.63
N PHE A 29 0.01 6.94 0.50
CA PHE A 29 -1.08 7.26 -0.42
C PHE A 29 -2.40 7.35 0.35
N LEU A 30 -3.14 8.44 0.15
CA LEU A 30 -4.42 8.68 0.80
C LEU A 30 -5.51 8.83 -0.25
N ALA A 31 -6.61 8.10 -0.08
CA ALA A 31 -7.82 8.28 -0.87
C ALA A 31 -8.91 8.92 -0.02
N LEU A 32 -9.23 10.17 -0.31
CA LEU A 32 -10.19 10.99 0.42
C LEU A 32 -11.37 11.37 -0.49
N GLY A 33 -12.58 11.48 0.06
CA GLY A 33 -13.78 11.79 -0.71
C GLY A 33 -15.07 11.23 -0.11
N ALA A 34 -16.21 11.54 -0.72
CA ALA A 34 -17.52 11.12 -0.25
C ALA A 34 -17.79 9.61 -0.45
N THR A 35 -18.73 9.04 0.31
CA THR A 35 -19.23 7.67 0.12
C THR A 35 -19.78 7.51 -1.31
N GLY A 36 -19.47 6.39 -1.96
CA GLY A 36 -19.78 6.20 -3.38
C GLY A 36 -18.83 6.91 -4.36
N GLY A 37 -17.92 7.76 -3.90
CA GLY A 37 -16.96 8.50 -4.74
C GLY A 37 -15.80 7.68 -5.32
N GLY A 38 -15.86 6.34 -5.27
CA GLY A 38 -14.88 5.47 -5.92
C GLY A 38 -13.56 5.24 -5.17
N LYS A 39 -13.37 5.74 -3.95
CA LYS A 39 -12.14 5.55 -3.15
C LYS A 39 -11.67 4.09 -3.08
N THR A 40 -12.57 3.18 -2.69
CA THR A 40 -12.29 1.75 -2.62
C THR A 40 -11.87 1.20 -3.99
N PHE A 41 -12.58 1.59 -5.05
CA PHE A 41 -12.21 1.20 -6.40
C PHE A 41 -10.81 1.71 -6.77
N THR A 42 -10.46 2.96 -6.46
CA THR A 42 -9.11 3.48 -6.73
C THR A 42 -8.01 2.74 -5.95
N VAL A 43 -8.22 2.49 -4.65
CA VAL A 43 -7.19 1.94 -3.75
C VAL A 43 -7.02 0.43 -3.93
N THR A 44 -8.11 -0.35 -3.84
CA THR A 44 -8.04 -1.82 -3.93
C THR A 44 -8.36 -2.32 -5.33
N GLY A 45 -9.29 -1.67 -6.02
CA GLY A 45 -9.75 -2.08 -7.34
C GLY A 45 -10.95 -3.02 -7.33
N GLY A 46 -11.32 -3.46 -8.52
CA GLY A 46 -12.32 -4.50 -8.73
C GLY A 46 -11.75 -5.90 -8.49
N ALA A 47 -12.55 -6.80 -7.91
CA ALA A 47 -12.15 -8.19 -7.66
C ALA A 47 -12.17 -9.08 -8.91
N LYS A 48 -12.91 -8.69 -9.96
CA LYS A 48 -13.24 -9.56 -11.10
C LYS A 48 -12.22 -9.55 -12.24
N ARG A 49 -11.66 -8.38 -12.58
CA ARG A 49 -10.77 -8.21 -13.73
C ARG A 49 -9.42 -7.70 -13.28
N PHE A 50 -8.34 -8.27 -13.81
CA PHE A 50 -6.99 -7.83 -13.51
C PHE A 50 -6.77 -6.34 -13.86
N ALA A 51 -7.36 -5.88 -14.97
CA ALA A 51 -7.33 -4.47 -15.38
C ALA A 51 -7.96 -3.50 -14.36
N ASP A 52 -8.86 -3.98 -13.49
CA ASP A 52 -9.54 -3.15 -12.50
C ASP A 52 -8.79 -3.07 -11.16
N ARG A 53 -7.69 -3.81 -10.99
CA ARG A 53 -6.85 -3.77 -9.79
C ARG A 53 -6.35 -2.33 -9.54
N GLY A 54 -6.47 -1.88 -8.29
CA GLY A 54 -6.16 -0.50 -7.88
C GLY A 54 -4.70 -0.29 -7.49
N LEU A 55 -4.46 0.77 -6.71
CA LEU A 55 -3.12 1.16 -6.27
C LEU A 55 -2.40 0.08 -5.45
N ILE A 56 -3.03 -0.47 -4.40
CA ILE A 56 -2.39 -1.45 -3.50
C ILE A 56 -1.81 -2.66 -4.26
N PRO A 57 -2.63 -3.43 -5.03
CA PRO A 57 -2.10 -4.61 -5.72
C PRO A 57 -1.05 -4.26 -6.79
N ARG A 58 -1.14 -3.10 -7.45
CA ARG A 58 -0.14 -2.67 -8.44
C ARG A 58 1.17 -2.24 -7.78
N SER A 59 1.11 -1.55 -6.65
CA SER A 59 2.30 -1.17 -5.87
C SER A 59 3.05 -2.39 -5.38
N ILE A 60 2.35 -3.41 -4.87
CA ILE A 60 2.96 -4.67 -4.45
C ILE A 60 3.63 -5.37 -5.66
N SER A 61 2.95 -5.46 -6.81
CA SER A 61 3.54 -6.05 -8.03
C SER A 61 4.82 -5.33 -8.45
N ALA A 62 4.79 -4.00 -8.54
CA ALA A 62 5.95 -3.21 -8.94
C ALA A 62 7.11 -3.32 -7.96
N LEU A 63 6.82 -3.39 -6.65
CA LEU A 63 7.84 -3.60 -5.61
C LEU A 63 8.56 -4.95 -5.82
N PHE A 64 7.81 -6.04 -5.99
CA PHE A 64 8.39 -7.37 -6.19
C PHE A 64 9.08 -7.52 -7.56
N GLU A 65 8.54 -6.92 -8.62
CA GLU A 65 9.21 -6.87 -9.93
C GLU A 65 10.58 -6.19 -9.84
N ALA A 66 10.66 -5.05 -9.14
CA ALA A 66 11.92 -4.33 -8.95
C ALA A 66 12.90 -5.10 -8.06
N LEU A 67 12.42 -5.76 -7.00
CA LEU A 67 13.21 -6.65 -6.16
C LEU A 67 13.80 -7.83 -6.95
N CYS A 68 13.01 -8.49 -7.79
CA CYS A 68 13.49 -9.62 -8.60
C CYS A 68 14.47 -9.21 -9.70
N ALA A 69 14.41 -7.96 -10.17
CA ALA A 69 15.30 -7.43 -11.20
C ALA A 69 16.66 -6.97 -10.65
N ARG A 70 16.81 -6.86 -9.32
CA ARG A 70 18.05 -6.44 -8.68
C ARG A 70 19.17 -7.48 -8.87
N PRO A 71 20.35 -7.07 -9.36
CA PRO A 71 21.48 -7.99 -9.55
C PRO A 71 22.17 -8.34 -8.22
N ASP A 72 22.05 -7.46 -7.23
CA ASP A 72 22.47 -7.64 -5.84
C ASP A 72 21.48 -8.57 -5.12
N ARG A 73 21.94 -9.77 -4.80
CA ARG A 73 21.17 -10.76 -4.03
C ARG A 73 21.28 -10.51 -2.52
N GLU A 74 21.11 -9.27 -2.10
CA GLU A 74 21.01 -8.98 -0.67
C GLU A 74 19.78 -9.67 -0.09
N GLU A 75 19.92 -10.22 1.12
CA GLU A 75 18.79 -10.79 1.84
C GLU A 75 17.89 -9.64 2.31
N LEU A 76 16.74 -9.50 1.66
CA LEU A 76 15.74 -8.47 1.96
C LEU A 76 14.53 -9.11 2.63
N GLU A 77 14.13 -8.56 3.77
CA GLU A 77 12.88 -8.92 4.44
C GLU A 77 11.77 -7.95 4.02
N VAL A 78 10.65 -8.49 3.52
CA VAL A 78 9.47 -7.70 3.17
C VAL A 78 8.32 -8.11 4.08
N ALA A 79 7.86 -7.18 4.91
CA ALA A 79 6.71 -7.36 5.77
C ALA A 79 5.49 -6.60 5.22
N VAL A 80 4.30 -7.20 5.32
CA VAL A 80 3.03 -6.57 4.95
C VAL A 80 2.08 -6.59 6.14
N SER A 81 1.55 -5.43 6.47
CA SER A 81 0.53 -5.26 7.51
C SER A 81 -0.70 -4.58 6.90
N PHE A 82 -1.90 -5.06 7.24
CA PHE A 82 -3.14 -4.47 6.75
C PHE A 82 -4.09 -4.20 7.90
N PHE A 83 -4.38 -2.92 8.13
CA PHE A 83 -5.18 -2.47 9.25
C PHE A 83 -6.42 -1.71 8.80
N GLU A 84 -7.50 -1.86 9.55
CA GLU A 84 -8.71 -1.05 9.45
C GLU A 84 -8.85 -0.16 10.68
N LEU A 85 -8.94 1.15 10.46
CA LEU A 85 -9.32 2.11 11.49
C LEU A 85 -10.85 2.21 11.49
N TYR A 86 -11.48 1.70 12.55
CA TYR A 86 -12.93 1.72 12.69
C TYR A 86 -13.33 2.19 14.08
N LYS A 87 -14.06 3.31 14.14
CA LYS A 87 -14.38 4.03 15.38
C LYS A 87 -13.08 4.32 16.16
N ASP A 88 -13.03 3.97 17.43
CA ASP A 88 -11.89 4.21 18.32
C ASP A 88 -10.92 3.01 18.37
N GLY A 89 -10.81 2.24 17.28
CA GLY A 89 -10.00 1.02 17.26
C GLY A 89 -9.27 0.78 15.95
N VAL A 90 -8.13 0.10 16.07
CA VAL A 90 -7.40 -0.49 14.95
C VAL A 90 -7.66 -1.98 14.93
N VAL A 91 -8.05 -2.52 13.79
CA VAL A 91 -8.28 -3.95 13.57
C VAL A 91 -7.26 -4.46 12.59
N ASP A 92 -6.53 -5.51 12.97
CA ASP A 92 -5.64 -6.25 12.07
C ASP A 92 -6.50 -7.14 11.14
N LEU A 93 -6.45 -6.84 9.84
CA LEU A 93 -7.23 -7.53 8.82
C LEU A 93 -6.56 -8.83 8.32
N LEU A 94 -5.27 -9.04 8.62
CA LEU A 94 -4.57 -10.28 8.28
C LEU A 94 -4.60 -11.28 9.44
N SER A 95 -5.00 -10.85 10.64
CA SER A 95 -5.24 -11.73 11.78
C SER A 95 -6.46 -12.62 11.55
N GLU A 96 -6.30 -13.95 11.72
CA GLU A 96 -7.41 -14.92 11.67
C GLU A 96 -8.58 -14.58 12.63
N LYS A 97 -8.27 -13.92 13.75
CA LYS A 97 -9.24 -13.57 14.79
C LYS A 97 -9.69 -12.10 14.73
N ARG A 98 -9.34 -11.34 13.69
CA ARG A 98 -9.57 -9.89 13.59
C ARG A 98 -9.25 -9.16 14.90
N ARG A 99 -8.01 -9.34 15.37
CA ARG A 99 -7.56 -8.84 16.66
C ARG A 99 -7.55 -7.30 16.66
N ARG A 100 -8.08 -6.69 17.73
CA ARG A 100 -7.88 -5.26 17.99
C ARG A 100 -6.44 -5.02 18.43
N VAL A 101 -5.78 -4.06 17.78
CA VAL A 101 -4.41 -3.67 18.09
C VAL A 101 -4.45 -2.48 19.04
N ALA A 102 -3.71 -2.58 20.15
CA ALA A 102 -3.48 -1.43 21.01
C ALA A 102 -2.52 -0.47 20.30
N LEU A 103 -2.91 0.79 20.14
CA LEU A 103 -2.01 1.83 19.66
C LEU A 103 -0.98 2.10 20.74
N GLN A 104 0.28 1.79 20.46
CA GLN A 104 1.41 2.20 21.29
C GLN A 104 1.95 3.51 20.73
N PRO A 105 2.24 4.51 21.58
CA PRO A 105 2.99 5.69 21.15
C PRO A 105 4.31 5.24 20.53
N GLY A 106 4.63 5.72 19.33
CA GLY A 106 5.93 5.43 18.72
C GLY A 106 7.03 6.01 19.60
N GLU A 107 8.05 5.20 19.93
CA GLU A 107 9.27 5.72 20.52
C GLU A 107 9.90 6.68 19.50
N SER A 108 9.93 7.96 19.83
CA SER A 108 10.70 8.94 19.08
C SER A 108 12.17 8.55 19.21
N GLY A 109 12.69 7.84 18.20
CA GLY A 109 14.12 7.61 18.07
C GLY A 109 14.87 8.95 18.11
N PRO A 110 16.13 8.97 18.57
CA PRO A 110 16.87 10.21 18.70
C PRO A 110 16.96 10.91 17.35
N VAL A 111 16.44 12.15 17.29
CA VAL A 111 16.69 13.06 16.19
C VAL A 111 18.18 13.42 16.26
N SER A 112 18.97 12.84 15.35
CA SER A 112 20.38 13.20 15.16
C SER A 112 20.50 14.32 14.14
#